data_AF-A0A2N3EE53-F1
#
_entry.id   AF-A0A2N3EE53-F1
#
_cell.length_a   1.000
_cell.length_b   1.000
_cell.length_c   1.000
_cell.angle_alpha   90.00
_cell.angle_beta   90.00
_cell.angle_gamma   90.00
#
_symmetry.space_group_name_H-M   'P 1'
#
loop_
_entity.id
_entity.type
_entity.pdbx_description
1 polymer ?
#
loop_
_entity_poly.entity_id
_entity_poly.type
_entity_poly.pdbx_seq_one_letter_code
_entity_poly.pdbx_strand_id
1 'polypeptide(L)'
;MSDTDHKPDSSKVVSLSSRKGEKATKASERKWGKDVIDQGFCIVPSLILRAQARLKLNPTQLAVLMHLADYWWDVDRKPFPSKKTLGERLSLSPRQVQRHMADLEEMGYVRRIERTAAHKGKISNEYDLSGLVKRLKEIAPEVRELEQEFKERRRAVTRPGLRSRKKTPA
;
A
#
# COMPACT_ATOMS: atom_id res chain seq x y z
N MET A 1 7.57 -41.91 59.87
CA MET A 1 6.34 -41.16 60.14
C MET A 1 6.76 -39.77 60.56
N SER A 2 6.36 -38.63 60.01
CA SER A 2 5.60 -38.23 58.82
C SER A 2 5.79 -36.70 58.75
N ASP A 3 5.68 -36.13 57.56
CA ASP A 3 5.30 -34.74 57.27
C ASP A 3 6.30 -33.58 57.49
N THR A 4 7.02 -33.32 56.40
CA THR A 4 7.12 -32.03 55.66
C THR A 4 6.28 -30.85 56.16
N ASP A 5 6.89 -29.68 56.31
CA ASP A 5 6.24 -28.42 55.93
C ASP A 5 7.22 -27.43 55.28
N HIS A 6 6.65 -26.63 54.40
CA HIS A 6 7.17 -26.08 53.15
C HIS A 6 7.85 -24.71 53.32
N LYS A 7 9.07 -24.54 52.82
CA LYS A 7 9.67 -23.21 52.55
C LYS A 7 9.73 -23.02 51.04
N PRO A 8 8.95 -22.10 50.44
CA PRO A 8 8.97 -21.91 49.00
C PRO A 8 10.30 -21.28 48.58
N ASP A 9 10.96 -21.95 47.65
CA ASP A 9 12.16 -21.50 46.95
C ASP A 9 11.83 -20.23 46.18
N SER A 10 12.34 -19.09 46.67
CA SER A 10 12.22 -17.81 46.01
C SER A 10 13.09 -17.80 44.76
N SER A 11 12.51 -18.30 43.69
CA SER A 11 12.71 -17.91 42.29
C SER A 11 14.04 -17.23 42.00
N LYS A 12 14.97 -17.97 41.37
CA LYS A 12 16.02 -17.39 40.53
C LYS A 12 15.38 -16.50 39.47
N VAL A 13 15.21 -15.21 39.78
CA VAL A 13 14.83 -14.20 38.79
C VAL A 13 16.09 -13.91 37.97
N VAL A 14 16.27 -14.68 36.89
CA VAL A 14 17.23 -14.31 35.86
C VAL A 14 16.65 -13.09 35.16
N SER A 15 17.28 -11.92 35.37
CA SER A 15 17.00 -10.77 34.53
C SER A 15 17.50 -11.11 33.12
N LEU A 16 16.55 -11.48 32.26
CA LEU A 16 16.78 -11.43 30.82
C LEU A 16 16.90 -9.95 30.51
N SER A 17 18.12 -9.42 30.62
CA SER A 17 18.49 -8.18 29.96
C SER A 17 18.05 -8.37 28.52
N SER A 18 16.93 -7.73 28.17
CA SER A 18 16.45 -7.76 26.81
C SER A 18 17.57 -7.09 26.04
N ARG A 19 18.40 -7.89 25.37
CA ARG A 19 18.98 -7.47 24.11
C ARG A 19 17.77 -7.15 23.25
N LYS A 20 17.27 -5.93 23.44
CA LYS A 20 16.21 -5.28 22.71
C LYS A 20 16.64 -5.50 21.29
N GLY A 21 15.97 -6.46 20.66
CA GLY A 21 16.47 -7.03 19.43
C GLY A 21 16.83 -5.88 18.53
N GLU A 22 18.09 -5.87 18.09
CA GLU A 22 18.52 -5.31 16.81
C GLU A 22 17.73 -6.05 15.73
N LYS A 23 16.40 -5.94 15.77
CA LYS A 23 15.46 -6.52 14.84
C LYS A 23 15.68 -5.70 13.61
N ALA A 24 16.47 -6.26 12.69
CA ALA A 24 16.52 -5.94 11.27
C ALA A 24 15.90 -4.57 10.99
N THR A 25 16.72 -3.51 11.00
CA THR A 25 16.31 -2.19 10.51
C THR A 25 15.46 -2.43 9.27
N LYS A 26 14.15 -2.15 9.37
CA LYS A 26 13.20 -2.62 8.36
C LYS A 26 13.70 -2.07 7.02
N ALA A 27 13.69 -2.87 5.95
CA ALA A 27 14.28 -2.42 4.67
C ALA A 27 13.73 -1.06 4.22
N SER A 28 12.48 -0.75 4.56
CA SER A 28 11.83 0.56 4.38
C SER A 28 12.46 1.67 5.23
N GLU A 29 12.78 1.44 6.51
CA GLU A 29 13.48 2.41 7.37
C GLU A 29 14.90 2.68 6.88
N ARG A 30 15.60 1.65 6.38
CA ARG A 30 16.92 1.87 5.75
C ARG A 30 16.84 2.70 4.47
N LYS A 31 15.72 2.58 3.74
CA LYS A 31 15.51 3.29 2.48
C LYS A 31 15.09 4.74 2.69
N TRP A 32 14.19 4.99 3.64
CA TRP A 32 13.49 6.27 3.79
C TRP A 32 13.81 7.01 5.10
N GLY A 33 14.49 6.35 6.03
CA GLY A 33 14.71 6.86 7.40
C GLY A 33 13.54 6.53 8.33
N LYS A 34 13.86 6.44 9.63
CA LYS A 34 12.87 6.16 10.67
C LYS A 34 11.84 7.29 10.78
N ASP A 35 12.29 8.54 10.82
CA ASP A 35 11.43 9.71 11.03
C ASP A 35 10.36 9.85 9.94
N VAL A 36 10.66 9.43 8.70
CA VAL A 36 9.71 9.43 7.58
C VAL A 36 8.69 8.32 7.72
N ILE A 37 9.13 7.09 8.00
CA ILE A 37 8.23 5.93 8.15
C ILE A 37 7.29 6.11 9.36
N ASP A 38 7.76 6.76 10.42
CA ASP A 38 6.97 7.04 11.62
C ASP A 38 5.80 8.02 11.37
N GLN A 39 5.85 8.84 10.31
CA GLN A 39 4.71 9.69 9.92
C GLN A 39 3.56 8.89 9.27
N GLY A 40 3.75 7.60 9.03
CA GLY A 40 2.78 6.72 8.41
C GLY A 40 3.10 6.43 6.95
N PHE A 41 2.57 5.32 6.45
CA PHE A 41 2.68 4.92 5.06
C PHE A 41 1.45 4.13 4.63
N CYS A 42 1.10 4.24 3.35
CA CYS A 42 0.04 3.47 2.74
C CYS A 42 0.63 2.30 1.93
N ILE A 43 0.08 1.10 2.12
CA ILE A 43 0.38 -0.05 1.26
C ILE A 43 -0.59 -0.03 0.08
N VAL A 44 -0.03 0.19 -1.11
CA VAL A 44 -0.78 0.10 -2.37
C VAL A 44 -0.23 -1.01 -3.26
N PRO A 45 -1.08 -1.84 -3.88
CA PRO A 45 -0.63 -2.83 -4.86
C PRO A 45 0.09 -2.15 -6.03
N SER A 46 1.35 -2.55 -6.30
CA SER A 46 2.09 -2.03 -7.45
C SER A 46 1.40 -2.29 -8.79
N LEU A 47 0.48 -3.26 -8.83
CA LEU A 47 -0.38 -3.54 -9.98
C LEU A 47 -1.14 -2.30 -10.45
N ILE A 48 -1.60 -1.43 -9.55
CA ILE A 48 -2.31 -0.18 -9.92
C ILE A 48 -1.41 0.69 -10.80
N LEU A 49 -0.14 0.86 -10.40
CA LEU A 49 0.83 1.69 -11.11
C LEU A 49 1.22 1.06 -12.44
N ARG A 50 1.45 -0.25 -12.48
CA ARG A 50 1.86 -0.97 -13.70
C ARG A 50 0.72 -1.07 -14.71
N ALA A 51 -0.51 -1.22 -14.25
CA ALA A 51 -1.69 -1.35 -15.09
C ALA A 51 -2.45 -0.03 -15.30
N GLN A 52 -1.87 1.13 -14.93
CA GLN A 52 -2.57 2.42 -14.97
C GLN A 52 -3.25 2.71 -16.32
N ALA A 53 -2.52 2.51 -17.43
CA ALA A 53 -3.06 2.72 -18.78
C ALA A 53 -4.19 1.75 -19.12
N ARG A 54 -4.09 0.49 -18.67
CA ARG A 54 -5.12 -0.54 -18.85
C ARG A 54 -6.38 -0.26 -18.04
N LEU A 55 -6.19 0.29 -16.84
CA LEU A 55 -7.27 0.82 -16.00
C LEU A 55 -7.86 2.13 -16.55
N LYS A 56 -7.31 2.68 -17.64
CA LYS A 56 -7.71 3.96 -18.26
C LYS A 56 -7.71 5.12 -17.26
N LEU A 57 -6.82 5.05 -16.27
CA LEU A 57 -6.67 6.09 -15.24
C LEU A 57 -5.73 7.18 -15.75
N ASN A 58 -6.22 8.42 -15.75
CA ASN A 58 -5.34 9.56 -15.96
C ASN A 58 -4.46 9.79 -14.70
N PRO A 59 -3.36 10.55 -14.80
CA PRO A 59 -2.45 10.77 -13.67
C PRO A 59 -3.14 11.39 -12.45
N THR A 60 -4.07 12.31 -12.66
CA THR A 60 -4.79 12.99 -11.58
C THR A 60 -5.76 12.05 -10.85
N GLN A 61 -6.48 11.21 -11.59
CA GLN A 61 -7.37 10.18 -11.05
C GLN A 61 -6.58 9.15 -10.25
N LEU A 62 -5.40 8.73 -10.74
CA LEU A 62 -4.49 7.89 -9.97
C LEU A 62 -4.08 8.58 -8.66
N ALA A 63 -3.69 9.85 -8.71
CA ALA A 63 -3.30 10.59 -7.51
C ALA A 63 -4.45 10.69 -6.49
N VAL A 64 -5.69 10.92 -6.95
CA VAL A 64 -6.89 10.89 -6.10
C VAL A 64 -7.07 9.52 -5.45
N LEU A 65 -6.95 8.43 -6.23
CA LEU A 65 -7.05 7.06 -5.70
C LEU A 65 -5.97 6.75 -4.66
N MET A 66 -4.73 7.19 -4.87
CA MET A 66 -3.64 7.00 -3.89
C MET A 66 -3.93 7.72 -2.58
N HIS A 67 -4.50 8.93 -2.63
CA HIS A 67 -4.92 9.63 -1.42
C HIS A 67 -6.08 8.90 -0.71
N LEU A 68 -7.08 8.41 -1.45
CA LEU A 68 -8.17 7.64 -0.86
C LEU A 68 -7.66 6.34 -0.22
N ALA A 69 -6.71 5.66 -0.84
CA ALA A 69 -6.07 4.47 -0.30
C ALA A 69 -5.28 4.78 0.98
N ASP A 70 -4.61 5.93 1.05
CA ASP A 70 -3.91 6.39 2.26
C ASP A 70 -4.86 6.62 3.44
N TYR A 71 -6.04 7.19 3.18
CA TYR A 71 -7.10 7.29 4.20
C TYR A 71 -7.73 5.94 4.55
N TRP A 72 -7.66 4.94 3.68
CA TRP A 72 -8.22 3.60 3.88
C TRP A 72 -7.19 2.63 4.49
N TRP A 73 -6.62 3.00 5.64
CA TRP A 73 -5.63 2.19 6.33
C TRP A 73 -6.25 1.08 7.20
N ASP A 74 -7.54 1.20 7.52
CA ASP A 74 -8.33 0.21 8.24
C ASP A 74 -9.42 -0.33 7.30
N VAL A 75 -9.43 -1.64 7.10
CA VAL A 75 -10.34 -2.33 6.17
C VAL A 75 -11.79 -2.07 6.55
N ASP A 76 -12.10 -1.97 7.84
CA ASP A 76 -13.45 -1.78 8.36
C ASP A 76 -13.88 -0.31 8.34
N ARG A 77 -12.92 0.62 8.20
CA ARG A 77 -13.17 2.06 8.21
C ARG A 77 -12.93 2.68 6.83
N LYS A 78 -14.02 2.89 6.10
CA LYS A 78 -13.98 3.54 4.78
C LYS A 78 -13.36 4.95 4.86
N PRO A 79 -12.57 5.36 3.86
CA PRO A 79 -12.00 6.70 3.80
C PRO A 79 -13.10 7.75 3.63
N PHE A 80 -13.01 8.85 4.38
CA PHE A 80 -13.98 9.95 4.33
C PHE A 80 -13.35 11.36 4.19
N PRO A 81 -12.26 11.55 3.42
CA PRO A 81 -11.67 12.87 3.26
C PRO A 81 -12.64 13.84 2.59
N SER A 82 -12.62 15.09 3.04
CA SER A 82 -13.41 16.14 2.39
C SER A 82 -12.84 16.45 0.99
N LYS A 83 -13.69 16.92 0.07
CA LYS A 83 -13.24 17.38 -1.25
C LYS A 83 -12.22 18.52 -1.14
N LYS A 84 -12.37 19.38 -0.12
CA LYS A 84 -11.44 20.48 0.17
C LYS A 84 -10.06 19.93 0.53
N THR A 85 -10.00 18.96 1.45
CA THR A 85 -8.75 18.33 1.89
C THR A 85 -8.02 17.62 0.73
N LEU A 86 -8.75 16.90 -0.12
CA LEU A 86 -8.16 16.31 -1.33
C LEU A 86 -7.67 17.39 -2.30
N GLY A 87 -8.42 18.47 -2.46
CA GLY A 87 -8.05 19.60 -3.31
C GLY A 87 -6.76 20.28 -2.85
N GLU A 88 -6.62 20.55 -1.55
CA GLU A 88 -5.42 21.13 -0.96
C GLU A 88 -4.18 20.24 -1.16
N ARG A 89 -4.31 18.92 -0.92
CA ARG A 89 -3.17 17.99 -1.08
C ARG A 89 -2.75 17.78 -2.53
N LEU A 90 -3.70 17.84 -3.46
CA LEU A 90 -3.48 17.61 -4.89
C LEU A 90 -3.26 18.90 -5.69
N SER A 91 -3.31 20.07 -5.05
CA SER A 91 -3.33 21.37 -5.73
C SER A 91 -4.43 21.49 -6.79
N LEU A 92 -5.63 20.99 -6.46
CA LEU A 92 -6.81 20.99 -7.31
C LEU A 92 -7.93 21.83 -6.69
N SER A 93 -8.71 22.50 -7.52
CA SER A 93 -9.97 23.09 -7.07
C SER A 93 -10.95 22.00 -6.59
N PRO A 94 -11.84 22.31 -5.62
CA PRO A 94 -12.88 21.36 -5.20
C PRO A 94 -13.76 20.85 -6.35
N ARG A 95 -13.95 21.66 -7.39
CA ARG A 95 -14.69 21.29 -8.61
C ARG A 95 -13.93 20.24 -9.44
N GLN A 96 -12.61 20.37 -9.57
CA GLN A 96 -11.78 19.35 -10.25
C GLN A 96 -11.80 18.03 -9.48
N VAL A 97 -11.67 18.07 -8.14
CA VAL A 97 -11.79 16.87 -7.30
C VAL A 97 -13.16 16.23 -7.50
N GLN A 98 -14.24 17.00 -7.45
CA GLN A 98 -15.59 16.48 -7.67
C GLN A 98 -15.75 15.81 -9.03
N ARG A 99 -15.21 16.42 -10.10
CA ARG A 99 -15.24 15.84 -11.45
C ARG A 99 -14.49 14.51 -11.48
N HIS A 100 -13.24 14.47 -11.01
CA HIS A 100 -12.46 13.23 -11.00
C HIS A 100 -13.08 12.13 -10.14
N MET A 101 -13.72 12.48 -9.02
CA MET A 101 -14.49 11.53 -8.23
C MET A 101 -15.70 10.98 -8.98
N ALA A 102 -16.41 11.83 -9.74
CA ALA A 102 -17.51 11.38 -10.57
C ALA A 102 -17.03 10.45 -11.70
N ASP A 103 -15.92 10.80 -12.37
CA ASP A 103 -15.32 9.93 -13.41
C ASP A 103 -14.93 8.56 -12.82
N LEU A 104 -14.35 8.54 -11.62
CA LEU A 104 -13.96 7.31 -10.92
C LEU A 104 -15.17 6.47 -10.47
N GLU A 105 -16.30 7.12 -10.17
CA GLU A 105 -17.58 6.47 -9.89
C GLU A 105 -18.17 5.85 -11.16
N GLU A 106 -18.15 6.56 -12.28
CA GLU A 106 -18.60 6.07 -13.58
C GLU A 106 -17.76 4.88 -14.08
N MET A 107 -16.44 4.92 -13.83
CA MET A 107 -15.54 3.79 -14.11
C MET A 107 -15.75 2.58 -13.18
N GLY A 108 -16.54 2.75 -12.12
CA GLY A 108 -16.82 1.71 -11.12
C GLY A 108 -15.65 1.43 -10.16
N TYR A 109 -14.70 2.35 -10.02
CA TYR A 109 -13.56 2.20 -9.10
C TYR A 109 -13.89 2.68 -7.69
N VAL A 110 -14.70 3.73 -7.59
CA VAL A 110 -15.10 4.36 -6.33
C VAL A 110 -16.61 4.36 -6.24
N ARG A 111 -17.17 4.16 -5.04
CA ARG A 111 -18.58 4.45 -4.77
C ARG A 111 -18.69 5.41 -3.59
N ARG A 112 -19.43 6.48 -3.77
CA ARG A 112 -19.72 7.45 -2.71
C ARG A 112 -20.88 7.00 -1.86
N ILE A 113 -20.71 7.10 -0.55
CA ILE A 113 -21.71 6.83 0.46
C ILE A 113 -21.99 8.16 1.16
N GLU A 114 -23.18 8.71 0.90
CA GLU A 114 -23.58 9.97 1.50
C GLU A 114 -23.73 9.84 3.01
N ARG A 115 -23.31 10.88 3.73
CA ARG A 115 -23.39 10.93 5.18
C ARG A 115 -24.08 12.21 5.63
N THR A 116 -24.94 12.06 6.62
CA THR A 116 -25.66 13.14 7.26
C THR A 116 -25.35 13.17 8.75
N ALA A 117 -25.19 14.36 9.31
CA ALA A 117 -25.07 14.56 10.74
C ALA A 117 -26.44 14.40 11.43
N ALA A 118 -26.43 14.20 12.74
CA ALA A 118 -27.64 14.12 13.57
C ALA A 118 -28.59 15.32 13.38
N HIS A 119 -28.03 16.51 13.12
CA HIS A 119 -28.80 17.74 12.83
C HIS A 119 -29.15 17.92 11.34
N LYS A 120 -29.17 16.84 10.55
CA LYS A 120 -29.43 16.83 9.10
C LYS A 120 -28.44 17.66 8.24
N GLY A 121 -27.34 18.12 8.82
CA GLY A 121 -26.26 18.75 8.07
C GLY A 121 -25.50 17.74 7.19
N LYS A 122 -25.10 18.14 5.99
CA LYS A 122 -24.24 17.30 5.12
C LYS A 122 -22.82 17.28 5.67
N ILE A 123 -22.27 16.09 5.88
CA ILE A 123 -20.86 15.90 6.28
C ILE A 123 -20.07 15.27 5.14
N SER A 124 -18.75 15.09 5.32
CA SER A 124 -17.94 14.46 4.28
C SER A 124 -18.43 13.04 4.00
N ASN A 125 -18.54 12.71 2.72
CA ASN A 125 -18.95 11.39 2.28
C ASN A 125 -17.89 10.35 2.61
N GLU A 126 -18.33 9.12 2.79
CA GLU A 126 -17.45 7.95 2.75
C GLU A 126 -17.27 7.49 1.30
N TYR A 127 -16.11 6.90 1.02
CA TYR A 127 -15.79 6.35 -0.29
C TYR A 127 -15.45 4.87 -0.16
N ASP A 128 -16.03 4.07 -1.04
CA ASP A 128 -15.85 2.64 -1.10
C ASP A 128 -15.00 2.26 -2.32
N LEU A 129 -13.85 1.65 -2.07
CA LEU A 129 -12.88 1.25 -3.09
C LEU A 129 -13.00 -0.23 -3.49
N SER A 130 -14.04 -0.94 -3.06
CA SER A 130 -14.27 -2.35 -3.41
C SER A 130 -14.35 -2.58 -4.93
N GLY A 131 -14.86 -1.60 -5.68
CA GLY A 131 -14.90 -1.62 -7.14
C GLY A 131 -13.50 -1.67 -7.76
N LEU A 132 -12.57 -0.84 -7.29
CA LEU A 132 -11.16 -0.88 -7.69
C LEU A 132 -10.53 -2.25 -7.38
N VAL A 133 -10.76 -2.78 -6.17
CA VAL A 133 -10.22 -4.09 -5.77
C VAL A 133 -10.72 -5.20 -6.70
N LYS A 134 -12.01 -5.19 -7.05
CA LYS A 134 -12.59 -6.16 -8.00
C LYS A 134 -11.88 -6.08 -9.36
N ARG A 135 -11.72 -4.87 -9.90
CA ARG A 135 -11.07 -4.68 -11.21
C ARG A 135 -9.60 -5.09 -11.21
N LEU A 136 -8.88 -4.85 -10.13
CA LEU A 136 -7.50 -5.32 -9.99
C LEU A 136 -7.41 -6.84 -9.97
N LYS A 137 -8.36 -7.55 -9.33
CA LYS A 137 -8.41 -9.02 -9.34
C LYS A 137 -8.66 -9.57 -10.74
N GLU A 138 -9.50 -8.91 -11.54
CA GLU A 138 -9.79 -9.30 -12.93
C GLU A 138 -8.54 -9.15 -13.83
N ILE A 139 -7.75 -8.09 -13.66
CA ILE A 139 -6.59 -7.77 -14.51
C ILE A 139 -5.29 -8.45 -14.05
N ALA A 140 -5.20 -8.84 -12.77
CA ALA A 140 -4.02 -9.47 -12.18
C ALA A 140 -3.44 -10.67 -12.96
N PRO A 141 -4.23 -11.66 -13.42
CA PRO A 141 -3.67 -12.80 -14.17
C PRO A 141 -3.07 -12.36 -15.50
N GLU A 142 -3.76 -11.52 -16.26
CA GLU A 142 -3.29 -11.04 -17.57
C GLU A 142 -1.98 -10.25 -17.46
N VAL A 143 -1.87 -9.36 -16.45
CA VAL A 143 -0.63 -8.61 -16.23
C VAL A 143 0.52 -9.52 -15.83
N ARG A 144 0.25 -10.59 -15.07
CA ARG A 144 1.27 -11.57 -14.68
C ARG A 144 1.84 -12.29 -15.90
N GLU A 145 1.00 -12.73 -16.82
CA GLU A 145 1.42 -13.41 -18.05
C GLU A 145 2.31 -12.50 -18.90
N LEU A 146 1.89 -11.25 -19.12
CA LEU A 146 2.68 -10.27 -19.86
C LEU A 146 4.03 -9.99 -19.18
N GLU A 147 4.04 -9.82 -17.86
CA GLU A 147 5.29 -9.62 -17.12
C GLU A 147 6.25 -10.82 -17.26
N GLN A 148 5.72 -12.05 -17.31
CA GLN A 148 6.51 -13.26 -17.55
C GLN A 148 7.08 -13.26 -18.97
N GLU A 149 6.27 -13.01 -19.99
CA GLU A 149 6.73 -12.92 -21.38
C GLU A 149 7.81 -11.85 -21.58
N PHE A 150 7.60 -10.65 -21.01
CA PHE A 150 8.61 -9.58 -21.08
C PHE A 150 9.90 -9.98 -20.37
N LYS A 151 9.82 -10.67 -19.24
CA LYS A 151 10.99 -11.18 -18.51
C LYS A 151 11.73 -12.24 -19.31
N GLU A 152 11.02 -13.15 -19.97
CA GLU A 152 11.59 -14.18 -20.84
C GLU A 152 12.26 -13.56 -22.07
N ARG A 153 11.60 -12.61 -22.73
CA ARG A 153 12.17 -11.85 -23.86
C ARG A 153 13.44 -11.12 -23.44
N ARG A 154 13.42 -10.44 -22.29
CA ARG A 154 14.62 -9.78 -21.75
C ARG A 154 15.74 -10.78 -21.47
N ARG A 155 15.45 -11.95 -20.88
CA ARG A 155 16.44 -13.01 -20.64
C ARG A 155 17.04 -13.56 -21.93
N ALA A 156 16.21 -13.77 -22.96
CA ALA A 156 16.67 -14.21 -24.28
C ALA A 156 17.61 -13.17 -24.94
N VAL A 157 17.26 -11.89 -24.86
CA VAL A 157 18.07 -10.78 -25.38
C VAL A 157 19.35 -10.52 -24.56
N THR A 158 19.41 -10.93 -23.28
CA THR A 158 20.62 -10.81 -22.45
C THR A 158 21.61 -11.98 -22.67
N ARG A 159 21.26 -12.99 -23.48
CA ARG A 159 22.14 -14.10 -23.88
C ARG A 159 22.78 -14.01 -25.30
N PRO A 160 23.40 -12.90 -25.72
CA PRO A 160 24.38 -12.91 -26.81
C PRO A 160 25.79 -12.64 -26.26
N GLY A 161 26.61 -13.70 -26.18
CA GLY A 161 28.08 -13.55 -26.21
C GLY A 161 28.81 -13.31 -24.89
N LEU A 162 28.71 -14.21 -23.90
CA LEU A 162 29.82 -14.39 -22.96
C LEU A 162 30.95 -15.15 -23.70
N ARG A 163 31.63 -14.49 -24.66
CA ARG A 163 32.96 -14.94 -25.11
C ARG A 163 33.90 -14.69 -23.95
N SER A 164 34.04 -15.70 -23.10
CA SER A 164 35.16 -15.81 -22.16
C SER A 164 36.45 -15.58 -22.96
N ARG A 165 37.04 -14.38 -22.84
CA ARG A 165 38.37 -14.08 -23.34
C ARG A 165 39.30 -15.03 -22.59
N LYS A 166 39.69 -16.15 -23.21
CA LYS A 166 40.73 -17.04 -22.66
C LYS A 166 41.92 -16.15 -22.31
N LYS A 167 42.32 -16.13 -21.04
CA LYS A 167 43.58 -15.52 -20.62
C LYS A 167 44.70 -16.23 -21.37
N THR A 168 45.41 -15.50 -22.22
CA THR A 168 46.69 -15.95 -22.77
C THR A 168 47.71 -15.92 -21.62
N PRO A 169 48.37 -17.04 -21.27
CA PRO A 169 49.47 -17.00 -20.32
C PRO A 169 50.69 -16.33 -20.96
N ALA A 170 51.37 -15.50 -20.18
CA ALA A 170 52.69 -14.95 -20.46
C ALA A 170 53.77 -15.97 -20.06
#